data_AF-A1IV20-F1
#
_entry.id   AF-A1IV20-F1
#
_cell.length_a   1.000
_cell.length_b   1.000
_cell.length_c   1.000
_cell.angle_alpha   90.00
_cell.angle_beta   90.00
_cell.angle_gamma   90.00
#
_symmetry.space_group_name_H-M   'P 1'
#
loop_
_entity.id
_entity.type
_entity.pdbx_description
1 polymer ?
#
loop_
_entity_poly.entity_id
_entity_poly.type
_entity_poly.pdbx_seq_one_letter_code
_entity_poly.pdbx_strand_id
1 'polypeptide(L)'
;DDVLHEFSTIKGVVEDVTQIILNVKKISLKLDGPEDEEENLEIDVIGPADVTAGDIQADGDVTVLNPDLHIATVAEGATFHMRLTANKGRGYVSAVENKKRSSEMPIGVLPVDSIYTPIERVNYQVESTRVGQRDDFDKLTLDIWTDGSITPS
;
A
#
# COMPACT_ATOMS: atom_id res chain seq x y z
N ASP A 1 8.33 -12.94 -14.83
CA ASP A 1 9.14 -14.15 -14.54
C ASP A 1 10.65 -13.96 -14.42
N ASP A 2 11.21 -12.75 -14.43
CA ASP A 2 12.69 -12.56 -14.43
C ASP A 2 13.25 -12.01 -13.09
N VAL A 3 12.42 -11.97 -12.03
CA VAL A 3 12.79 -11.41 -10.72
C VAL A 3 12.81 -12.52 -9.68
N LEU A 4 14.01 -12.86 -9.20
CA LEU A 4 14.23 -13.92 -8.21
C LEU A 4 14.30 -13.40 -6.77
N HIS A 5 14.63 -12.12 -6.58
CA HIS A 5 14.78 -11.50 -5.27
C HIS A 5 14.57 -9.98 -5.31
N GLU A 6 14.35 -9.39 -4.14
CA GLU A 6 14.04 -7.96 -3.91
C GLU A 6 15.15 -6.96 -4.33
N PHE A 7 16.40 -7.43 -4.41
CA PHE A 7 17.57 -6.62 -4.79
C PHE A 7 17.93 -6.69 -6.28
N SER A 8 16.99 -7.07 -7.14
CA SER A 8 17.23 -7.21 -8.58
C SER A 8 16.77 -5.98 -9.35
N THR A 9 17.18 -5.91 -10.62
CA THR A 9 16.76 -4.87 -11.56
C THR A 9 15.96 -5.52 -12.68
N ILE A 10 14.99 -4.80 -13.24
CA ILE A 10 14.18 -5.28 -14.37
C ILE A 10 14.67 -4.57 -15.62
N LYS A 11 15.08 -5.35 -16.64
CA LYS A 11 15.58 -4.77 -17.89
C LYS A 11 14.50 -3.92 -18.55
N GLY A 12 14.83 -2.65 -18.82
CA GLY A 12 13.91 -1.71 -19.48
C GLY A 12 12.92 -1.03 -18.52
N VAL A 13 13.10 -1.18 -17.21
CA VAL A 13 12.42 -0.40 -16.18
C VAL A 13 13.46 0.48 -15.47
N VAL A 14 13.09 1.72 -15.15
CA VAL A 14 14.02 2.70 -14.53
C VAL A 14 14.25 2.37 -13.06
N GLU A 15 13.21 2.00 -12.34
CA GLU A 15 13.22 1.65 -10.93
C GLU A 15 13.73 0.21 -10.72
N ASP A 16 14.47 0.00 -9.62
CA ASP A 16 14.80 -1.34 -9.15
C ASP A 16 13.62 -1.97 -8.39
N VAL A 17 13.71 -3.28 -8.12
CA VAL A 17 12.62 -4.02 -7.46
C VAL A 17 12.35 -3.49 -6.04
N THR A 18 13.36 -2.98 -5.34
CA THR A 18 13.16 -2.40 -4.00
C THR A 18 12.34 -1.12 -4.07
N GLN A 19 12.64 -0.24 -5.02
CA GLN A 19 11.88 1.00 -5.25
C GLN A 19 10.45 0.70 -5.68
N ILE A 20 10.23 -0.30 -6.53
CA ILE A 20 8.89 -0.76 -6.92
C ILE A 20 8.12 -1.27 -5.69
N ILE A 21 8.74 -2.11 -4.84
CA ILE A 21 8.12 -2.58 -3.59
C ILE A 21 7.74 -1.40 -2.68
N LEU A 22 8.61 -0.39 -2.56
CA LEU A 22 8.34 0.81 -1.76
C LEU A 22 7.19 1.66 -2.32
N ASN A 23 7.02 1.69 -3.64
CA ASN A 23 5.91 2.38 -4.29
C ASN A 23 4.61 1.59 -4.10
N VAL A 24 4.63 0.26 -4.30
CA VAL A 24 3.49 -0.63 -4.09
C VAL A 24 2.96 -0.56 -2.65
N LYS A 25 3.84 -0.45 -1.65
CA LYS A 25 3.42 -0.28 -0.23
C LYS A 25 2.63 1.00 0.05
N LYS A 26 2.63 1.97 -0.86
CA LYS A 26 1.85 3.22 -0.75
C LYS A 26 0.50 3.14 -1.44
N ILE A 27 0.18 2.04 -2.13
CA ILE A 27 -1.12 1.87 -2.76
C ILE A 27 -2.16 1.72 -1.66
N SER A 28 -3.19 2.58 -1.70
CA SER A 28 -4.34 2.51 -0.81
C SER A 28 -5.47 1.80 -1.53
N LEU A 29 -5.86 0.64 -1.00
CA LEU A 29 -6.92 -0.20 -1.56
C LEU A 29 -8.12 -0.22 -0.62
N LYS A 30 -9.30 -0.10 -1.21
CA LYS A 30 -10.57 -0.45 -0.56
C LYS A 30 -11.06 -1.76 -1.15
N LEU A 31 -11.20 -2.76 -0.30
CA LEU A 31 -11.75 -4.08 -0.65
C LEU A 31 -13.19 -4.15 -0.14
N ASP A 32 -14.15 -4.48 -1.01
CA ASP A 32 -15.57 -4.62 -0.66
C ASP A 32 -16.00 -6.09 -0.45
N GLY A 33 -15.17 -7.06 -0.85
CA GLY A 33 -15.37 -8.51 -0.67
C GLY A 33 -15.31 -9.04 0.78
N PRO A 34 -15.47 -10.36 1.00
CA PRO A 34 -15.37 -11.00 2.33
C PRO A 34 -14.03 -10.75 3.06
N GLU A 35 -14.02 -10.85 4.40
CA GLU A 35 -12.78 -10.61 5.19
C GLU A 35 -11.69 -11.68 4.99
N ASP A 36 -12.09 -12.92 4.69
CA ASP A 36 -11.20 -14.07 4.57
C ASP A 36 -10.77 -14.36 3.12
N GLU A 37 -11.07 -13.46 2.18
CA GLU A 37 -10.77 -13.63 0.75
C GLU A 37 -9.53 -12.82 0.34
N GLU A 38 -8.71 -13.43 -0.51
CA GLU A 38 -7.55 -12.79 -1.14
C GLU A 38 -7.90 -12.38 -2.57
N GLU A 39 -7.67 -11.12 -2.88
CA GLU A 39 -7.87 -10.53 -4.20
C GLU A 39 -6.56 -10.55 -4.99
N ASN A 40 -6.62 -10.99 -6.23
CA ASN A 40 -5.47 -10.99 -7.14
C ASN A 40 -5.54 -9.76 -8.05
N LEU A 41 -4.45 -9.00 -8.08
CA LEU A 41 -4.33 -7.79 -8.89
C LEU A 41 -3.20 -7.98 -9.90
N GLU A 42 -3.35 -7.41 -11.08
CA GLU A 42 -2.37 -7.53 -12.16
C GLU A 42 -2.09 -6.18 -12.81
N ILE A 43 -0.82 -5.94 -13.13
CA ILE A 43 -0.39 -4.86 -14.04
C ILE A 43 0.32 -5.53 -15.20
N ASP A 44 -0.11 -5.24 -16.42
CA ASP A 44 0.54 -5.70 -17.65
C ASP A 44 0.60 -4.52 -18.64
N VAL A 45 1.81 -3.96 -18.81
CA VAL A 45 2.04 -2.74 -19.59
C VAL A 45 3.23 -2.91 -20.53
N ILE A 46 3.09 -2.41 -21.75
CA ILE A 46 4.16 -2.34 -22.75
C ILE A 46 4.60 -0.88 -22.89
N GLY A 47 5.90 -0.62 -22.72
CA GLY A 47 6.46 0.71 -22.78
C GLY A 47 6.58 1.27 -24.21
N PRO A 48 6.76 2.60 -24.37
CA PRO A 48 7.10 3.54 -23.29
C PRO A 48 5.88 3.95 -22.48
N ALA A 49 5.97 3.85 -21.15
CA ALA A 49 4.85 4.13 -20.26
C ALA A 49 5.32 4.53 -18.85
N ASP A 50 4.65 5.52 -18.25
CA ASP A 50 4.67 5.78 -16.82
C ASP A 50 3.55 4.95 -16.17
N VAL A 51 3.90 3.91 -15.44
CA VAL A 51 2.97 2.97 -14.80
C VAL A 51 2.54 3.53 -13.45
N THR A 52 1.23 3.62 -13.26
CA THR A 52 0.58 4.16 -12.06
C THR A 52 -0.27 3.10 -11.37
N ALA A 53 -0.74 3.38 -10.15
CA ALA A 53 -1.69 2.51 -9.45
C ALA A 53 -3.05 2.42 -10.18
N GLY A 54 -3.38 3.39 -11.04
CA GLY A 54 -4.56 3.36 -11.90
C GLY A 54 -4.50 2.30 -13.00
N ASP A 55 -3.31 1.77 -13.33
CA ASP A 55 -3.12 0.71 -14.31
C ASP A 55 -3.36 -0.70 -13.73
N ILE A 56 -3.71 -0.78 -12.44
CA ILE A 56 -4.04 -2.04 -11.76
C ILE A 56 -5.35 -2.59 -12.31
N GLN A 57 -5.27 -3.80 -12.84
CA GLN A 57 -6.41 -4.62 -13.21
C GLN A 57 -6.81 -5.46 -11.99
N ALA A 58 -8.06 -5.33 -11.58
CA ALA A 58 -8.61 -6.00 -10.41
C ALA A 58 -10.07 -6.37 -10.64
N ASP A 59 -10.57 -7.31 -9.84
CA ASP A 59 -11.97 -7.70 -9.83
C ASP A 59 -12.86 -6.58 -9.22
N GLY A 60 -14.18 -6.70 -9.42
CA GLY A 60 -15.15 -5.63 -9.09
C GLY A 60 -15.23 -5.24 -7.62
N ASP A 61 -14.61 -6.01 -6.73
CA ASP A 61 -14.59 -5.78 -5.28
C ASP A 61 -13.35 -4.99 -4.82
N VAL A 62 -12.50 -4.54 -5.74
CA VAL A 62 -11.28 -3.77 -5.44
C VAL A 62 -11.40 -2.35 -5.98
N THR A 63 -11.18 -1.36 -5.13
CA THR A 63 -11.07 0.06 -5.53
C THR A 63 -9.70 0.61 -5.14
N VAL A 64 -8.96 1.13 -6.12
CA VAL A 64 -7.72 1.88 -5.90
C VAL A 64 -8.08 3.32 -5.52
N LEU A 65 -7.65 3.76 -4.34
CA LEU A 65 -8.02 5.07 -3.78
C LEU A 65 -7.08 6.21 -4.22
N ASN A 66 -5.86 5.87 -4.64
CA ASN A 66 -4.84 6.80 -5.10
C ASN A 66 -4.31 6.42 -6.50
N PRO A 67 -5.15 6.49 -7.56
CA PRO A 67 -4.81 6.00 -8.90
C PRO A 67 -3.60 6.71 -9.53
N ASP A 68 -3.34 7.96 -9.17
CA ASP A 68 -2.22 8.74 -9.71
C ASP A 68 -0.84 8.36 -9.11
N LEU A 69 -0.80 7.40 -8.17
CA LEU A 69 0.43 6.98 -7.52
C LEU A 69 1.37 6.32 -8.54
N HIS A 70 2.56 6.91 -8.73
CA HIS A 70 3.61 6.34 -9.56
C HIS A 70 4.15 5.01 -9.02
N ILE A 71 4.23 4.00 -9.89
CA ILE A 71 4.77 2.68 -9.57
C ILE A 71 6.14 2.48 -10.23
N ALA A 72 6.22 2.64 -11.55
CA ALA A 72 7.43 2.40 -12.33
C ALA A 72 7.40 3.12 -13.68
N THR A 73 8.57 3.30 -14.28
CA THR A 73 8.76 3.89 -15.61
C THR A 73 9.32 2.84 -16.54
N VAL A 74 8.62 2.55 -17.64
CA VAL A 74 8.95 1.48 -18.59
C VAL A 74 9.43 2.09 -19.90
N ALA A 75 10.60 1.66 -20.37
CA ALA A 75 11.20 2.12 -21.62
C ALA A 75 10.50 1.52 -22.86
N GLU A 76 10.70 2.17 -24.01
CA GLU A 76 10.17 1.69 -25.30
C GLU A 76 10.60 0.25 -25.61
N GLY A 77 9.63 -0.59 -25.96
CA GLY A 77 9.86 -2.00 -26.31
C GLY A 77 10.13 -2.93 -25.12
N ALA A 78 10.06 -2.43 -23.88
CA ALA A 78 10.07 -3.25 -22.67
C ALA A 78 8.65 -3.56 -22.18
N THR A 79 8.51 -4.66 -21.45
CA THR A 79 7.24 -5.09 -20.86
C THR A 79 7.36 -5.13 -19.34
N PHE A 80 6.38 -4.58 -18.64
CA PHE A 80 6.28 -4.64 -17.19
C PHE A 80 5.06 -5.46 -16.81
N HIS A 81 5.30 -6.58 -16.14
CA HIS A 81 4.27 -7.50 -15.67
C HIS A 81 4.46 -7.74 -14.17
N MET A 82 3.41 -7.48 -13.38
CA MET A 82 3.41 -7.62 -11.93
C MET A 82 2.08 -8.19 -11.47
N ARG A 83 2.14 -9.17 -10.55
CA ARG A 83 0.99 -9.68 -9.82
C ARG A 83 1.11 -9.32 -8.34
N LEU A 84 -0.01 -8.92 -7.76
CA LEU A 84 -0.13 -8.57 -6.36
C LEU A 84 -1.27 -9.39 -5.75
N THR A 85 -1.13 -9.73 -4.48
CA THR A 85 -2.22 -10.32 -3.69
C THR A 85 -2.55 -9.35 -2.57
N ALA A 86 -3.83 -9.01 -2.43
CA ALA A 86 -4.34 -8.10 -1.41
C ALA A 86 -5.43 -8.80 -0.60
N ASN A 87 -5.51 -8.50 0.70
CA ASN A 87 -6.53 -9.06 1.58
C ASN A 87 -6.92 -8.03 2.65
N LYS A 88 -8.01 -8.29 3.37
CA LYS A 88 -8.39 -7.46 4.52
C LYS A 88 -7.59 -7.86 5.76
N GLY A 89 -7.29 -6.88 6.61
CA GLY A 89 -6.52 -7.10 7.82
C GLY A 89 -6.59 -5.92 8.78
N ARG A 90 -5.80 -5.97 9.86
CA ARG A 90 -5.75 -4.92 10.88
C ARG A 90 -4.31 -4.64 11.28
N GLY A 91 -4.02 -3.35 11.52
CA GLY A 91 -2.72 -2.89 11.99
C GLY A 91 -1.61 -3.10 10.95
N TYR A 92 -0.55 -3.78 11.35
CA TYR A 92 0.64 -4.01 10.53
C TYR A 92 1.04 -5.49 10.62
N VAL A 93 1.36 -6.09 9.48
CA VAL A 93 1.93 -7.43 9.41
C VAL A 93 3.22 -7.37 8.61
N SER A 94 4.30 -7.90 9.18
CA SER A 94 5.61 -7.85 8.55
C SER A 94 5.74 -8.82 7.37
N ALA A 95 6.62 -8.52 6.43
CA ALA A 95 6.98 -9.43 5.34
C ALA A 95 7.39 -10.84 5.84
N VAL A 96 8.10 -10.91 6.96
CA VAL A 96 8.51 -12.18 7.59
C VAL A 96 7.31 -12.99 8.07
N GLU A 97 6.29 -12.34 8.61
CA GLU A 97 5.06 -13.02 9.02
C GLU A 97 4.23 -13.47 7.83
N ASN A 98 4.11 -12.64 6.78
CA ASN A 98 3.47 -13.02 5.53
C ASN A 98 4.13 -14.26 4.92
N LYS A 99 5.47 -14.33 4.97
CA LYS A 99 6.24 -15.52 4.57
C LYS A 99 5.91 -16.78 5.38
N LYS A 100 5.66 -16.65 6.68
CA LYS A 100 5.32 -17.79 7.55
C LYS A 100 3.88 -18.26 7.36
N ARG A 101 2.96 -17.34 7.07
CA ARG A 101 1.53 -17.63 6.87
C ARG A 101 1.29 -18.39 5.56
N SER A 102 2.09 -18.09 4.54
CA SER A 102 2.05 -18.80 3.25
C SER A 102 3.05 -19.95 3.28
N SER A 103 2.67 -21.08 3.87
CA SER A 103 3.53 -22.25 4.07
C SER A 103 4.12 -22.86 2.78
N GLU A 104 3.61 -22.45 1.61
CA GLU A 104 4.05 -22.91 0.29
C GLU A 104 4.21 -21.75 -0.71
N MET A 105 4.82 -20.65 -0.28
CA MET A 105 5.05 -19.50 -1.18
C MET A 105 5.95 -19.91 -2.37
N PRO A 106 5.48 -19.82 -3.63
CA PRO A 106 6.27 -20.22 -4.80
C PRO A 106 7.55 -19.39 -4.96
N ILE A 107 8.53 -19.96 -5.65
CA ILE A 107 9.75 -19.24 -6.04
C ILE A 107 9.36 -18.04 -6.91
N GLY A 108 9.93 -16.86 -6.61
CA GLY A 108 9.64 -15.62 -7.34
C GLY A 108 8.56 -14.74 -6.70
N VAL A 109 7.86 -15.22 -5.66
CA VAL A 109 6.95 -14.38 -4.87
C VAL A 109 7.75 -13.65 -3.79
N LEU A 110 7.60 -12.32 -3.75
CA LEU A 110 8.26 -11.46 -2.78
C LEU A 110 7.28 -11.06 -1.69
N PRO A 111 7.43 -11.55 -0.45
CA PRO A 111 6.59 -11.09 0.65
C PRO A 111 6.93 -9.65 0.98
N VAL A 112 5.91 -8.80 1.06
CA VAL A 112 6.03 -7.40 1.48
C VAL A 112 5.29 -7.18 2.79
N ASP A 113 5.59 -6.07 3.47
CA ASP A 113 4.83 -5.67 4.64
C ASP A 113 3.39 -5.28 4.26
N SER A 114 2.41 -5.72 5.04
CA SER A 114 1.02 -5.33 4.90
C SER A 114 0.69 -4.23 5.91
N ILE A 115 0.42 -3.03 5.40
CA ILE A 115 0.03 -1.87 6.20
C ILE A 115 -1.49 -1.71 6.06
N TYR A 116 -2.24 -2.28 7.00
CA TYR A 116 -3.71 -2.22 6.98
C TYR A 116 -4.28 -0.99 7.69
N THR A 117 -3.44 -0.29 8.45
CA THR A 117 -3.86 0.91 9.16
C THR A 117 -4.10 2.04 8.17
N PRO A 118 -5.30 2.64 8.15
CA PRO A 118 -5.59 3.80 7.29
C PRO A 118 -5.03 5.10 7.89
N ILE A 119 -4.46 5.04 9.09
CA ILE A 119 -3.86 6.16 9.81
C ILE A 119 -2.37 6.20 9.50
N GLU A 120 -1.91 7.28 8.85
CA GLU A 120 -0.50 7.51 8.54
C GLU A 120 0.24 8.13 9.73
N ARG A 121 -0.42 9.08 10.40
CA ARG A 121 0.19 9.86 11.48
C ARG A 121 -0.86 10.38 12.45
N VAL A 122 -0.51 10.40 13.73
CA VAL A 122 -1.27 11.07 14.79
C VAL A 122 -0.32 11.95 15.60
N ASN A 123 -0.70 13.21 15.80
CA ASN A 123 -0.10 14.07 16.81
C ASN A 123 -1.18 14.46 17.84
N TYR A 124 -0.75 14.72 19.08
CA TYR A 124 -1.64 15.27 20.09
C TYR A 124 -0.94 16.35 20.91
N GLN A 125 -1.72 17.32 21.39
CA GLN A 125 -1.26 18.39 22.26
C GLN A 125 -2.25 18.57 23.40
N VAL A 126 -1.74 18.72 24.61
CA VAL A 126 -2.53 18.98 25.81
C VAL A 126 -2.15 20.34 26.35
N GLU A 127 -3.15 21.22 26.51
CA GLU A 127 -2.98 22.56 27.07
C GLU A 127 -3.98 22.78 28.20
N SER A 128 -3.55 23.40 29.30
CA SER A 128 -4.47 23.77 30.37
C SER A 128 -5.46 24.81 29.86
N THR A 129 -6.73 24.66 30.21
CA THR A 129 -7.80 25.52 29.75
C THR A 129 -8.69 25.94 30.90
N ARG A 130 -9.16 27.18 30.85
CA ARG A 130 -10.13 27.73 31.81
C ARG A 130 -11.52 27.60 31.22
N VAL A 131 -12.42 26.94 31.94
CA VAL A 131 -13.84 26.86 31.60
C VAL A 131 -14.64 27.60 32.66
N GLY A 132 -15.10 28.80 32.31
CA GLY A 132 -15.76 29.70 33.25
C GLY A 132 -14.81 30.19 34.36
N GLN A 133 -15.06 29.80 35.61
CA GLN A 133 -14.25 30.16 36.78
C GLN A 133 -13.26 29.07 37.22
N ARG A 134 -13.23 27.93 36.52
CA ARG A 134 -12.39 26.78 36.85
C ARG A 134 -11.23 26.63 35.86
N ASP A 135 -10.03 26.38 36.38
CA ASP A 135 -8.76 26.38 35.64
C ASP A 135 -8.07 25.02 35.62
N ASP A 136 -8.74 24.00 36.15
CA ASP A 136 -8.25 22.63 36.30
C ASP A 136 -8.65 21.73 35.12
N PHE A 137 -9.09 22.31 34.01
CA PHE A 137 -9.41 21.55 32.80
C PHE A 137 -8.20 21.48 31.87
N ASP A 138 -8.12 20.38 31.13
CA ASP A 138 -7.19 20.21 30.03
C ASP A 138 -7.97 20.20 28.71
N LYS A 139 -7.43 20.90 27.71
CA LYS A 139 -7.87 20.83 26.32
C LYS A 139 -6.90 19.91 25.56
N LEU A 140 -7.45 18.85 24.98
CA LEU A 140 -6.74 17.94 24.09
C LEU A 140 -7.02 18.33 22.63
N THR A 141 -5.97 18.59 21.87
CA THR A 141 -6.03 18.76 20.40
C THR A 141 -5.38 17.55 19.75
N LEU A 142 -6.07 16.93 18.79
CA LEU A 142 -5.61 15.76 18.03
C LEU A 142 -5.51 16.15 16.55
N ASP A 143 -4.35 15.91 15.94
CA ASP A 143 -4.16 16.03 14.49
C ASP A 143 -3.96 14.62 13.93
N ILE A 144 -4.83 14.19 13.02
CA ILE A 144 -4.85 12.85 12.44
C ILE A 144 -4.73 12.96 10.92
N TRP A 145 -3.74 12.28 10.33
CA TRP A 145 -3.57 12.14 8.89
C TRP A 145 -3.93 10.72 8.48
N THR A 146 -4.78 10.59 7.47
CA THR A 146 -5.25 9.31 6.93
C THR A 146 -4.89 9.20 5.46
N ASP A 147 -4.78 7.97 4.98
CA ASP A 147 -4.44 7.64 3.59
C ASP A 147 -5.62 7.81 2.61
N GLY A 148 -6.73 8.38 3.07
CA GLY A 148 -7.94 8.60 2.28
C GLY A 148 -8.96 7.46 2.31
N SER A 149 -8.62 6.28 2.85
CA SER A 149 -9.58 5.17 2.98
C SER A 149 -10.65 5.42 4.05
N ILE A 150 -10.35 6.27 5.04
CA ILE A 150 -11.32 6.81 5.99
C ILE A 150 -11.11 8.32 6.16
N THR A 151 -12.19 9.05 6.40
CA THR A 151 -12.12 10.46 6.80
C THR A 151 -12.12 10.53 8.34
N PRO A 152 -11.18 11.27 8.97
CA PRO A 152 -11.23 11.51 10.40
C PRO A 152 -12.42 12.44 10.72
N SER A 153 -13.45 11.91 11.37
CA SER A 153 -14.69 12.61 11.75
C SER A 153 -14.93 12.55 13.26
#